data_AF-A0A060C1F5-F1
#
_entry.id   AF-A0A060C1F5-F1
#
_cell.length_a   1.000
_cell.length_b   1.000
_cell.length_c   1.000
_cell.angle_alpha   90.00
_cell.angle_beta   90.00
_cell.angle_gamma   90.00
#
_symmetry.space_group_name_H-M   'P 1'
#
loop_
_entity.id
_entity.type
_entity.pdbx_description
1 polymer ?
#
loop_
_entity_poly.entity_id
_entity_poly.type
_entity_poly.pdbx_seq_one_letter_code
_entity_poly.pdbx_strand_id
1 'polypeptide(L)'
;ENTLLEVGYPRNDALFHCTPERLAAIKARLGLSPEQVGGKKVILYAPTWRDNQHDDANGYSYRLGLDFDRLRRELGEDYAVLFRAHYLVANSFDFAAYSGFVYDVSAYPDINDLYLASDLLVTDYSSVFFDYANLKSPWYFICTT
;
A
#
# COMPACT_ATOMS: atom_id res chain seq x y z
N GLU A 1 3.92 32.14 -23.64
CA GLU A 1 3.81 31.94 -22.17
C GLU A 1 2.36 31.54 -21.86
N ASN A 2 2.12 30.65 -20.88
CA ASN A 2 0.91 29.82 -20.60
C ASN A 2 0.97 28.34 -21.05
N THR A 3 1.96 27.58 -20.56
CA THR A 3 2.07 26.13 -20.84
C THR A 3 1.68 25.25 -19.63
N LEU A 4 1.34 25.84 -18.48
CA LEU A 4 0.97 25.11 -17.27
C LEU A 4 -0.54 25.20 -17.03
N LEU A 5 -1.20 24.05 -16.88
CA LEU A 5 -2.62 23.93 -16.51
C LEU A 5 -2.74 23.33 -15.11
N GLU A 6 -3.17 24.13 -14.15
CA GLU A 6 -3.35 23.73 -12.74
C GLU A 6 -4.70 23.05 -12.50
N VAL A 7 -4.93 21.94 -13.21
CA VAL A 7 -6.22 21.19 -13.16
C VAL A 7 -6.12 19.85 -12.43
N GLY A 8 -4.97 19.60 -11.78
CA GLY A 8 -4.69 18.32 -11.13
C GLY A 8 -4.27 17.22 -12.12
N TYR A 9 -4.18 15.98 -11.62
CA TYR A 9 -3.84 14.82 -12.44
C TYR A 9 -5.11 14.06 -12.85
N PRO A 10 -5.32 13.79 -14.17
CA PRO A 10 -6.47 13.01 -14.63
C PRO A 10 -6.60 11.63 -13.98
N ARG A 11 -5.48 11.02 -13.55
CA ARG A 11 -5.53 9.74 -12.84
C ARG A 11 -6.26 9.83 -11.49
N ASN A 12 -6.28 11.00 -10.85
CA ASN A 12 -6.90 11.15 -9.53
C ASN A 12 -8.42 11.33 -9.62
N ASP A 13 -8.98 11.55 -10.82
CA ASP A 13 -10.44 11.66 -11.04
C ASP A 13 -11.18 10.43 -10.49
N ALA A 14 -10.58 9.23 -10.63
CA ALA A 14 -11.13 7.98 -10.11
C ALA A 14 -11.34 7.99 -8.59
N LEU A 15 -10.55 8.79 -7.85
CA LEU A 15 -10.66 8.91 -6.40
C LEU A 15 -11.91 9.70 -5.97
N PHE A 16 -12.40 10.61 -6.83
CA PHE A 16 -13.57 11.45 -6.56
C PHE A 16 -14.89 10.84 -7.06
N HIS A 17 -14.83 9.95 -8.04
CA HIS A 17 -16.00 9.39 -8.72
C HIS A 17 -16.21 7.90 -8.47
N CYS A 18 -15.56 7.32 -7.45
CA CYS A 18 -15.76 5.93 -7.08
C CYS A 18 -17.18 5.70 -6.52
N THR A 19 -17.91 4.74 -7.12
CA THR A 19 -19.21 4.30 -6.60
C THR A 19 -19.05 3.20 -5.56
N PRO A 20 -20.03 2.99 -4.66
CA PRO A 20 -20.02 1.88 -3.72
C PRO A 20 -19.87 0.51 -4.38
N GLU A 21 -20.48 0.29 -5.54
CA GLU A 21 -20.41 -0.97 -6.30
C GLU A 21 -19.01 -1.20 -6.86
N ARG A 22 -18.38 -0.15 -7.41
CA ARG A 22 -16.98 -0.19 -7.88
C ARG A 22 -16.04 -0.51 -6.72
N LEU A 23 -16.22 0.15 -5.58
CA LEU A 23 -15.42 -0.09 -4.38
C LEU A 23 -15.57 -1.54 -3.88
N ALA A 24 -16.80 -2.05 -3.80
CA ALA A 24 -17.05 -3.44 -3.41
C ALA A 24 -16.39 -4.43 -4.37
N ALA A 25 -16.44 -4.18 -5.68
CA ALA A 25 -15.79 -5.02 -6.69
C ALA A 25 -14.25 -5.00 -6.57
N ILE A 26 -13.66 -3.83 -6.27
CA ILE A 26 -12.22 -3.70 -6.01
C ILE A 26 -11.83 -4.52 -4.76
N LYS A 27 -12.55 -4.32 -3.65
CA LYS A 27 -12.29 -5.05 -2.40
C LYS A 27 -12.42 -6.56 -2.58
N ALA A 28 -13.45 -7.03 -3.28
CA ALA A 28 -13.62 -8.45 -3.58
C ALA A 28 -12.46 -9.03 -4.42
N ARG A 29 -11.99 -8.30 -5.43
CA ARG A 29 -10.84 -8.71 -6.26
C ARG A 29 -9.55 -8.81 -5.46
N LEU A 30 -9.36 -7.93 -4.49
CA LEU A 30 -8.20 -7.89 -3.61
C LEU A 30 -8.29 -8.89 -2.43
N GLY A 31 -9.41 -9.61 -2.28
CA GLY A 31 -9.60 -10.51 -1.14
C GLY A 31 -9.94 -9.78 0.17
N LEU A 32 -10.49 -8.56 0.09
CA LEU A 32 -10.78 -7.64 1.19
C LEU A 32 -12.28 -7.42 1.43
N SER A 33 -13.15 -8.27 0.89
CA SER A 33 -14.57 -8.17 1.23
C SER A 33 -14.77 -8.38 2.74
N PRO A 34 -15.82 -7.83 3.37
CA PRO A 34 -16.07 -8.01 4.79
C PRO A 34 -16.09 -9.49 5.22
N GLU A 35 -16.56 -10.38 4.34
CA GLU A 35 -16.58 -11.82 4.55
C GLU A 35 -15.18 -12.46 4.49
N GLN A 36 -14.27 -11.89 3.70
CA GLN A 36 -12.90 -12.39 3.50
C GLN A 36 -11.94 -11.93 4.60
N VAL A 37 -12.05 -10.68 5.05
CA VAL A 37 -11.16 -10.10 6.08
C VAL A 37 -11.80 -9.94 7.44
N GLY A 38 -13.06 -10.33 7.62
CA GLY A 38 -13.75 -10.27 8.92
C GLY A 38 -14.01 -8.85 9.42
N GLY A 39 -14.19 -7.90 8.50
CA GLY A 39 -14.39 -6.48 8.85
C GLY A 39 -13.15 -5.72 9.31
N LYS A 40 -11.95 -6.31 9.18
CA LYS A 40 -10.68 -5.63 9.44
C LYS A 40 -10.53 -4.36 8.60
N LYS A 41 -9.85 -3.37 9.18
CA LYS A 41 -9.39 -2.18 8.47
C LYS A 41 -8.19 -2.52 7.58
N VAL A 42 -7.98 -1.74 6.53
CA VAL A 42 -6.95 -2.02 5.52
C VAL A 42 -5.86 -0.95 5.56
N ILE A 43 -4.62 -1.38 5.76
CA ILE A 43 -3.43 -0.54 5.64
C ILE A 43 -2.82 -0.76 4.26
N LEU A 44 -2.64 0.31 3.48
CA LEU A 44 -1.77 0.27 2.31
C LEU A 44 -0.35 0.64 2.75
N TYR A 45 0.57 -0.30 2.66
CA TYR A 45 1.99 -0.06 2.88
C TYR A 45 2.71 0.03 1.52
N ALA A 46 3.22 1.21 1.19
CA ALA A 46 3.82 1.53 -0.10
C ALA A 46 5.15 2.29 0.06
N PRO A 47 6.24 1.61 0.47
CA PRO A 47 7.55 2.24 0.64
C PRO A 47 8.24 2.54 -0.70
N THR A 48 9.13 3.52 -0.71
CA THR A 48 10.08 3.72 -1.81
C THR A 48 11.14 2.62 -1.84
N TRP A 49 11.61 2.30 -3.05
CA TRP A 49 12.80 1.50 -3.24
C TRP A 49 14.06 2.29 -2.87
N ARG A 50 15.05 1.65 -2.22
CA ARG A 50 16.33 2.27 -1.87
C ARG A 50 17.50 1.41 -2.34
N ASP A 51 18.30 1.95 -3.26
CA ASP A 51 19.48 1.26 -3.81
C ASP A 51 20.58 1.01 -2.76
N ASN A 52 20.65 1.86 -1.73
CA ASN A 52 21.67 1.78 -0.67
C ASN A 52 21.46 0.64 0.33
N GLN A 53 20.50 -0.25 0.08
CA GLN A 53 20.24 -1.45 0.90
C GLN A 53 21.00 -2.69 0.39
N HIS A 54 22.16 -2.46 -0.25
CA HIS A 54 23.11 -3.49 -0.65
C HIS A 54 24.07 -3.77 0.52
N ASP A 55 24.08 -5.00 1.04
CA ASP A 55 25.08 -5.45 2.00
C ASP A 55 26.06 -6.39 1.29
N ASP A 56 27.32 -5.97 1.17
CA ASP A 56 28.35 -6.68 0.40
C ASP A 56 28.66 -8.09 0.95
N ALA A 57 28.24 -8.40 2.19
CA ALA A 57 28.42 -9.71 2.82
C ALA A 57 27.19 -10.64 2.72
N ASN A 58 25.98 -10.09 2.58
CA ASN A 58 24.71 -10.84 2.71
C ASN A 58 23.74 -10.66 1.52
N GLY A 59 24.09 -9.88 0.51
CA GLY A 59 23.19 -9.52 -0.59
C GLY A 59 22.26 -8.35 -0.23
N TYR A 60 21.11 -8.24 -0.88
CA TYR A 60 20.13 -7.18 -0.58
C TYR A 60 19.58 -7.33 0.84
N SER A 61 19.95 -6.42 1.75
CA SER A 61 19.37 -6.34 3.09
C SER A 61 18.15 -5.42 3.04
N TYR A 62 17.00 -5.97 2.64
CA TYR A 62 15.76 -5.20 2.56
C TYR A 62 15.27 -4.78 3.95
N ARG A 63 15.70 -3.60 4.39
CA ARG A 63 15.17 -2.93 5.57
C ARG A 63 13.88 -2.25 5.16
N LEU A 64 12.78 -3.01 5.23
CA LEU A 64 11.43 -2.49 5.03
C LEU A 64 11.06 -1.46 6.10
N GLY A 65 11.82 -1.34 7.19
CA GLY A 65 11.49 -0.41 8.28
C GLY A 65 10.22 -0.80 9.06
N LEU A 66 9.58 -1.91 8.68
CA LEU A 66 8.47 -2.54 9.36
C LEU A 66 8.83 -3.96 9.77
N ASP A 67 8.49 -4.29 11.01
CA ASP A 67 8.50 -5.64 11.56
C ASP A 67 7.11 -6.23 11.39
N PHE A 68 6.93 -7.08 10.36
CA PHE A 68 5.64 -7.69 10.05
C PHE A 68 5.18 -8.70 11.10
N ASP A 69 6.10 -9.35 11.81
CA ASP A 69 5.77 -10.26 12.90
C ASP A 69 5.16 -9.49 14.08
N ARG A 70 5.78 -8.36 14.44
CA ARG A 70 5.26 -7.47 15.46
C ARG A 70 3.93 -6.86 15.02
N LEU A 71 3.82 -6.40 13.77
CA LEU A 71 2.58 -5.83 13.23
C LEU A 71 1.43 -6.85 13.27
N ARG A 72 1.69 -8.10 12.89
CA ARG A 72 0.70 -9.18 12.98
C ARG A 72 0.27 -9.44 14.42
N ARG A 73 1.22 -9.45 15.35
CA ARG A 73 0.95 -9.69 16.78
C ARG A 73 0.11 -8.58 17.41
N GLU A 74 0.38 -7.32 17.06
CA GLU A 74 -0.26 -6.16 17.67
C GLU A 74 -1.55 -5.73 16.96
N LEU A 75 -1.63 -5.89 15.63
CA LEU A 75 -2.72 -5.36 14.81
C LEU A 75 -3.45 -6.41 13.96
N GLY A 76 -3.01 -7.68 13.97
CA GLY A 76 -3.50 -8.71 13.06
C GLY A 76 -4.98 -9.07 13.20
N GLU A 77 -5.59 -8.80 14.36
CA GLU A 77 -7.03 -9.02 14.58
C GLU A 77 -7.88 -7.89 13.99
N ASP A 78 -7.36 -6.66 13.97
CA ASP A 78 -8.10 -5.45 13.58
C ASP A 78 -7.76 -4.96 12.17
N TYR A 79 -6.60 -5.36 11.63
CA TYR A 79 -6.04 -4.84 10.39
C TYR A 79 -5.58 -5.94 9.43
N ALA A 80 -5.70 -5.65 8.14
CA ALA A 80 -5.05 -6.33 7.02
C ALA A 80 -4.09 -5.34 6.32
N VAL A 81 -3.04 -5.85 5.68
CA VAL A 81 -2.01 -5.05 5.02
C VAL A 81 -1.96 -5.38 3.54
N LEU A 82 -2.19 -4.37 2.70
CA LEU A 82 -1.82 -4.40 1.30
C LEU A 82 -0.37 -3.94 1.18
N PHE A 83 0.53 -4.82 0.76
CA PHE A 83 1.94 -4.48 0.60
C PHE A 83 2.26 -4.25 -0.88
N ARG A 84 2.50 -2.98 -1.22
CA ARG A 84 2.91 -2.53 -2.56
C ARG A 84 4.44 -2.39 -2.58
N ALA A 85 5.13 -3.50 -2.72
CA ALA A 85 6.59 -3.52 -2.74
C ALA A 85 7.14 -3.30 -4.16
N HIS A 86 8.41 -2.91 -4.26
CA HIS A 86 9.15 -3.02 -5.51
C HIS A 86 9.34 -4.50 -5.87
N TYR A 87 9.37 -4.86 -7.16
CA TYR A 87 9.38 -6.26 -7.59
C TYR A 87 10.56 -7.07 -7.01
N LEU A 88 11.74 -6.46 -6.87
CA LEU A 88 12.90 -7.12 -6.26
C LEU A 88 12.69 -7.47 -4.78
N VAL A 89 11.97 -6.62 -4.05
CA VAL A 89 11.58 -6.89 -2.65
C VAL A 89 10.53 -7.99 -2.62
N ALA A 90 9.47 -7.84 -3.42
CA ALA A 90 8.35 -8.78 -3.45
C ALA A 90 8.83 -10.21 -3.74
N ASN A 91 9.78 -10.39 -4.64
CA ASN A 91 10.36 -11.69 -4.99
C ASN A 91 11.15 -12.36 -3.85
N SER A 92 11.55 -11.59 -2.83
CA SER A 92 12.32 -12.07 -1.67
C SER A 92 11.52 -12.14 -0.38
N PHE A 93 10.32 -11.54 -0.35
CA PHE A 93 9.46 -11.51 0.82
C PHE A 93 8.57 -12.75 0.86
N ASP A 94 8.55 -13.47 1.99
CA ASP A 94 7.69 -14.64 2.16
C ASP A 94 6.25 -14.24 2.49
N PHE A 95 5.46 -13.92 1.47
CA PHE A 95 4.03 -13.61 1.63
C PHE A 95 3.22 -14.78 2.19
N ALA A 96 3.65 -16.03 1.95
CA ALA A 96 2.90 -17.20 2.39
C ALA A 96 2.91 -17.32 3.93
N ALA A 97 4.02 -16.96 4.58
CA ALA A 97 4.12 -16.92 6.04
C ALA A 97 3.12 -15.96 6.71
N TYR A 98 2.68 -14.93 5.98
CA TYR A 98 1.75 -13.89 6.46
C TYR A 98 0.36 -13.98 5.80
N SER A 99 0.01 -15.13 5.22
CA SER A 99 -1.30 -15.33 4.59
C SER A 99 -2.47 -14.97 5.51
N GLY A 100 -3.46 -14.27 4.97
CA GLY A 100 -4.62 -13.74 5.72
C GLY A 100 -4.34 -12.46 6.52
N PHE A 101 -3.12 -11.95 6.48
CA PHE A 101 -2.73 -10.68 7.10
C PHE A 101 -2.04 -9.73 6.11
N VAL A 102 -1.03 -10.19 5.38
CA VAL A 102 -0.32 -9.41 4.36
C VAL A 102 -0.68 -9.94 2.97
N TYR A 103 -1.09 -9.02 2.09
CA TYR A 103 -1.51 -9.28 0.72
C TYR A 103 -0.50 -8.64 -0.23
N ASP A 104 0.11 -9.45 -1.11
CA ASP A 104 0.98 -8.94 -2.16
C ASP A 104 0.14 -8.22 -3.21
N VAL A 105 0.32 -6.90 -3.30
CA VAL A 105 -0.29 -6.07 -4.35
C VAL A 105 0.77 -5.41 -5.21
N SER A 106 2.02 -5.88 -5.19
CA SER A 106 3.16 -5.31 -5.93
C SER A 106 2.95 -5.31 -7.44
N ALA A 107 2.21 -6.29 -7.97
CA ALA A 107 1.88 -6.42 -9.40
C ALA A 107 0.51 -5.83 -9.79
N TYR A 108 -0.27 -5.29 -8.83
CA TYR A 108 -1.59 -4.74 -9.13
C TYR A 108 -1.49 -3.53 -10.07
N PRO A 109 -2.26 -3.43 -11.17
CA PRO A 109 -1.98 -2.45 -12.21
C PRO A 109 -2.31 -1.00 -11.80
N ASP A 110 -3.43 -0.79 -11.10
CA ASP A 110 -3.93 0.55 -10.75
C ASP A 110 -3.79 0.82 -9.25
N ILE A 111 -2.95 1.78 -8.88
CA ILE A 111 -2.74 2.15 -7.48
C ILE A 111 -3.94 2.88 -6.88
N ASN A 112 -4.79 3.53 -7.68
CA ASN A 112 -5.97 4.22 -7.18
C ASN A 112 -6.99 3.25 -6.58
N ASP A 113 -7.14 2.06 -7.17
CA ASP A 113 -7.95 0.99 -6.60
C ASP A 113 -7.41 0.60 -5.20
N LEU A 114 -6.08 0.57 -5.02
CA LEU A 114 -5.46 0.29 -3.71
C LEU A 114 -5.71 1.41 -2.71
N TYR A 115 -5.64 2.67 -3.15
CA TYR A 115 -5.98 3.83 -2.31
C TYR A 115 -7.42 3.74 -1.82
N LEU A 116 -8.36 3.55 -2.75
CA LEU A 116 -9.80 3.43 -2.48
C LEU A 116 -10.13 2.26 -1.56
N ALA A 117 -9.40 1.15 -1.67
CA ALA A 117 -9.61 -0.04 -0.85
C ALA A 117 -9.01 0.07 0.56
N SER A 118 -8.16 1.07 0.82
CA SER A 118 -7.42 1.24 2.08
C SER A 118 -8.04 2.30 3.00
N ASP A 119 -7.96 2.07 4.30
CA ASP A 119 -8.39 3.00 5.35
C ASP A 119 -7.22 3.88 5.85
N LEU A 120 -5.98 3.47 5.58
CA LEU A 120 -4.76 4.15 6.02
C LEU A 120 -3.62 3.91 5.02
N LEU A 121 -2.84 4.95 4.70
CA LEU A 121 -1.57 4.83 3.98
C LEU A 121 -0.38 4.84 4.96
N VAL A 122 0.56 3.93 4.77
CA VAL A 122 1.90 3.98 5.35
C VAL A 122 2.92 4.03 4.21
N THR A 123 3.73 5.09 4.18
CA THR A 123 4.75 5.29 3.14
C THR A 123 5.99 5.95 3.75
N ASP A 124 6.93 6.42 2.92
CA ASP A 124 8.12 7.14 3.36
C ASP A 124 8.36 8.40 2.51
N TYR A 125 9.17 8.34 1.45
CA TYR A 125 9.51 9.49 0.60
C TYR A 125 8.79 9.46 -0.75
N SER A 126 7.75 8.62 -0.86
CA SER A 126 7.03 8.42 -2.11
C SER A 126 6.02 9.53 -2.36
N SER A 127 5.94 10.04 -3.59
CA SER A 127 4.95 11.04 -3.98
C SER A 127 3.50 10.55 -3.90
N VAL A 128 3.27 9.25 -3.71
CA VAL A 128 1.93 8.64 -3.57
C VAL A 128 1.08 9.28 -2.48
N PHE A 129 1.69 9.87 -1.45
CA PHE A 129 0.93 10.56 -0.40
C PHE A 129 0.18 11.80 -0.94
N PHE A 130 0.70 12.48 -1.98
CA PHE A 130 0.00 13.61 -2.59
C PHE A 130 -1.28 13.17 -3.31
N ASP A 131 -1.27 12.00 -3.96
CA ASP A 131 -2.47 11.44 -4.58
C ASP A 131 -3.45 10.94 -3.51
N TYR A 132 -2.95 10.20 -2.52
CA TYR A 132 -3.75 9.64 -1.44
C TYR A 132 -4.43 10.72 -0.58
N ALA A 133 -3.81 11.88 -0.42
CA ALA A 133 -4.36 13.00 0.34
C ALA A 133 -5.72 13.49 -0.19
N ASN A 134 -6.05 13.22 -1.46
CA ASN A 134 -7.37 13.53 -2.02
C ASN A 134 -8.50 12.77 -1.32
N LEU A 135 -8.23 11.60 -0.74
CA LEU A 135 -9.21 10.79 0.00
C LEU A 135 -9.46 11.31 1.43
N LYS A 136 -8.67 12.28 1.91
CA LYS A 136 -8.73 12.81 3.29
C LYS A 136 -8.63 11.72 4.38
N SER A 137 -8.07 10.57 4.01
CA SER A 137 -7.80 9.45 4.91
C SER A 137 -6.44 9.65 5.58
N PRO A 138 -6.22 9.09 6.78
CA PRO A 138 -4.95 9.26 7.49
C PRO A 138 -3.78 8.66 6.71
N TRP A 139 -2.57 9.20 6.93
CA TRP A 139 -1.33 8.62 6.46
C TRP A 139 -0.21 8.76 7.48
N TYR A 140 0.72 7.81 7.49
CA TYR A 140 1.94 7.84 8.30
C TYR A 140 3.19 7.68 7.44
N PHE A 141 4.28 8.28 7.91
CA PHE A 141 5.59 8.16 7.30
C PHE A 141 6.53 7.32 8.19
N ILE A 142 7.14 6.29 7.63
CA ILE A 142 8.20 5.52 8.27
C ILE A 142 9.53 5.93 7.65
N CYS A 143 10.19 6.89 8.30
CA CYS A 143 11.47 7.42 7.88
C CYS A 143 12.58 6.84 8.74
N THR A 144 13.10 5.67 8.37
CA THR A 144 14.30 5.12 9.01
C THR A 144 15.55 5.75 8.38
N THR A 145 16.41 6.30 9.24
CA THR A 145 17.75 6.81 8.91
C THR A 145 18.73 5.69 8.66
#